data_AF-A0A2N2ZE99-F1
#
_entry.id   AF-A0A2N2ZE99-F1
#
_cell.length_a   1.000
_cell.length_b   1.000
_cell.length_c   1.000
_cell.angle_alpha   90.00
_cell.angle_beta   90.00
_cell.angle_gamma   90.00
#
_symmetry.space_group_name_H-M   'P 1'
#
loop_
_entity.id
_entity.type
_entity.pdbx_description
1 polymer ?
#
loop_
_entity_poly.entity_id
_entity_poly.type
_entity_poly.pdbx_seq_one_letter_code
_entity_poly.pdbx_strand_id
1 'polypeptide(L)'
;WWRFNGFGYFWGMLAGLVSSTIKLVFFPEIADIYLFPAILACSFAGAFLGTYLTKPDDEEVLMKFYKNVRPWGFWKPIREKVQKVDPAFEPNKDFGRDAVNVLVGIVWQMSLVVLPIYLVIHNMSAFLITLAITVVTMIILKFNWYDKLKNADKGYEDVK
;
A
#
# COMPACT_ATOMS: atom_id res chain seq x y z
N TRP A 1 7.23 -7.57 4.38
CA TRP A 1 7.45 -8.92 4.94
C TRP A 1 8.37 -9.64 3.99
N TRP A 2 9.60 -9.94 4.40
CA TRP A 2 10.66 -10.44 3.51
C TRP A 2 10.31 -11.74 2.76
N ARG A 3 9.34 -12.51 3.26
CA ARG A 3 8.96 -13.80 2.68
C ARG A 3 7.89 -13.69 1.59
N PHE A 4 7.17 -12.58 1.54
CA PHE A 4 6.14 -12.33 0.51
C PHE A 4 6.83 -12.19 -0.85
N ASN A 5 6.40 -13.02 -1.81
CA ASN A 5 7.03 -13.13 -3.13
C ASN A 5 6.00 -12.94 -4.26
N GLY A 6 6.47 -12.97 -5.51
CA GLY A 6 5.61 -12.80 -6.69
C GLY A 6 4.49 -13.83 -6.83
N PHE A 7 4.70 -15.06 -6.35
CA PHE A 7 3.66 -16.11 -6.37
C PHE A 7 2.54 -15.83 -5.39
N GLY A 8 2.85 -15.33 -4.19
CA GLY A 8 1.85 -14.84 -3.25
C GLY A 8 0.98 -13.74 -3.86
N TYR A 9 1.62 -12.76 -4.50
CA TYR A 9 0.91 -11.69 -5.21
C TYR A 9 -0.02 -12.25 -6.30
N PHE A 10 0.48 -13.15 -7.16
CA PHE A 10 -0.30 -13.77 -8.22
C PHE A 10 -1.51 -14.55 -7.72
N TRP A 11 -1.31 -15.48 -6.78
CA TRP A 11 -2.39 -16.33 -6.27
C TRP A 11 -3.41 -15.55 -5.45
N GLY A 12 -2.99 -14.50 -4.73
CA GLY A 12 -3.91 -13.60 -4.04
C GLY A 12 -4.83 -12.87 -5.02
N MET A 13 -4.27 -12.26 -6.07
CA MET A 13 -5.05 -11.60 -7.11
C MET A 13 -5.99 -12.56 -7.82
N LEU A 14 -5.50 -13.75 -8.21
CA LEU A 14 -6.31 -14.74 -8.92
C LEU A 14 -7.47 -15.22 -8.04
N ALA A 15 -7.22 -15.54 -6.77
CA ALA A 15 -8.26 -15.97 -5.84
C ALA A 15 -9.33 -14.88 -5.62
N GLY A 16 -8.90 -13.62 -5.47
CA GLY A 16 -9.81 -12.48 -5.37
C GLY A 16 -10.66 -12.28 -6.62
N LEU A 17 -10.03 -12.36 -7.81
CA LEU A 17 -10.72 -12.24 -9.09
C LEU A 17 -11.75 -13.36 -9.27
N VAL A 18 -11.34 -14.61 -9.08
CA VAL A 18 -12.24 -15.78 -9.18
C VAL A 18 -13.41 -15.65 -8.20
N SER A 19 -13.14 -15.26 -6.94
CA SER A 19 -14.20 -15.09 -5.94
C SER A 19 -15.19 -13.98 -6.32
N SER A 20 -14.69 -12.87 -6.86
CA SER A 20 -15.52 -11.77 -7.38
C SER A 20 -16.35 -12.21 -8.60
N THR A 21 -15.77 -12.98 -9.51
CA THR A 21 -16.50 -13.53 -10.67
C THR A 21 -17.58 -14.53 -10.23
N ILE A 22 -17.31 -15.38 -9.24
CA ILE A 22 -18.30 -16.29 -8.66
C ILE A 22 -19.46 -15.48 -8.06
N LYS A 23 -19.17 -14.42 -7.30
CA LYS A 23 -20.21 -13.50 -6.80
C LYS A 23 -21.05 -12.95 -7.94
N LEU A 24 -20.42 -12.45 -9.00
CA LEU A 24 -21.10 -11.82 -10.12
C LEU A 24 -22.04 -12.78 -10.86
N VAL A 25 -21.65 -14.06 -11.01
CA VAL A 25 -22.43 -15.06 -11.76
C VAL A 25 -23.53 -15.69 -10.90
N PHE A 26 -23.23 -16.03 -9.65
CA PHE A 26 -24.13 -16.84 -8.82
C PHE A 26 -24.91 -16.03 -7.77
N PHE A 27 -24.42 -14.84 -7.39
CA PHE A 27 -25.02 -13.99 -6.37
C PHE A 27 -25.17 -12.52 -6.82
N PRO A 28 -25.72 -12.24 -8.03
CA PRO A 28 -25.78 -10.88 -8.57
C PRO A 28 -26.65 -9.93 -7.73
N GLU A 29 -27.73 -10.46 -7.14
CA GLU A 29 -28.70 -9.71 -6.32
C GLU A 29 -28.13 -9.23 -4.98
N ILE A 30 -27.04 -9.85 -4.50
CA ILE A 30 -26.45 -9.50 -3.20
C ILE A 30 -25.55 -8.28 -3.37
N ALA A 31 -25.77 -7.25 -2.55
CA ALA A 31 -24.94 -6.06 -2.55
C ALA A 31 -23.46 -6.41 -2.26
N ASP A 32 -22.55 -5.82 -3.03
CA ASP A 32 -21.12 -6.16 -2.98
C ASP A 32 -20.51 -6.04 -1.59
N ILE A 33 -20.99 -5.07 -0.80
CA ILE A 33 -20.51 -4.79 0.55
C ILE A 33 -20.62 -5.98 1.50
N TYR A 34 -21.60 -6.88 1.30
CA TYR A 34 -21.80 -8.04 2.16
C TYR A 34 -20.87 -9.21 1.81
N LEU A 35 -20.57 -9.38 0.52
CA LEU A 35 -19.70 -10.47 0.04
C LEU A 35 -18.23 -10.06 -0.04
N PHE A 36 -17.94 -8.76 -0.06
CA PHE A 36 -16.58 -8.23 -0.08
C PHE A 36 -15.68 -8.80 1.02
N PRO A 37 -16.09 -8.90 2.31
CA PRO A 37 -15.26 -9.51 3.35
C PRO A 37 -14.87 -10.97 3.05
N ALA A 38 -15.78 -11.76 2.46
CA ALA A 38 -15.50 -13.13 2.08
C ALA A 38 -14.53 -13.21 0.89
N ILE A 39 -14.75 -12.39 -0.14
CA ILE A 39 -13.84 -12.26 -1.29
C ILE A 39 -12.43 -11.85 -0.83
N LEU A 40 -12.36 -10.89 0.10
CA LEU A 40 -11.12 -10.42 0.69
C LEU A 40 -10.42 -11.56 1.46
N ALA A 41 -11.15 -12.34 2.25
CA ALA A 41 -10.60 -13.50 2.95
C ALA A 41 -10.05 -14.55 1.99
N CYS A 42 -10.75 -14.85 0.89
CA CYS A 42 -10.26 -15.76 -0.16
C CYS A 42 -8.99 -15.23 -0.84
N SER A 43 -8.95 -13.93 -1.15
CA SER A 43 -7.75 -13.27 -1.71
C SER A 43 -6.56 -13.34 -0.76
N PHE A 44 -6.76 -13.05 0.53
CA PHE A 44 -5.72 -13.19 1.55
C PHE A 44 -5.24 -14.64 1.67
N ALA A 45 -6.16 -15.61 1.72
CA ALA A 45 -5.80 -17.03 1.76
C ALA A 45 -4.94 -17.41 0.55
N GLY A 46 -5.34 -17.01 -0.67
CA GLY A 46 -4.55 -17.22 -1.88
C GLY A 46 -3.15 -16.59 -1.79
N ALA A 47 -3.05 -15.37 -1.24
CA ALA A 47 -1.79 -14.67 -1.09
C ALA A 47 -0.83 -15.37 -0.11
N PHE A 48 -1.34 -15.79 1.04
CA PHE A 48 -0.55 -16.50 2.04
C PHE A 48 -0.18 -17.92 1.59
N LEU A 49 -1.12 -18.68 1.03
CA LEU A 49 -0.86 -20.02 0.51
C LEU A 49 0.14 -19.98 -0.64
N GLY A 50 -0.05 -19.08 -1.62
CA GLY A 50 0.88 -18.87 -2.71
C GLY A 50 2.29 -18.50 -2.24
N THR A 51 2.38 -17.69 -1.18
CA THR A 51 3.67 -17.35 -0.56
C THR A 51 4.33 -18.57 0.10
N TYR A 52 3.60 -19.31 0.96
CA TYR A 52 4.18 -20.39 1.76
C TYR A 52 4.45 -21.68 0.98
N LEU A 53 3.65 -21.96 -0.05
CA LEU A 53 3.80 -23.15 -0.89
C LEU A 53 4.91 -23.00 -1.96
N THR A 54 5.42 -21.79 -2.16
CA THR A 54 6.52 -21.53 -3.10
C THR A 54 7.81 -21.21 -2.37
N LYS A 55 8.95 -21.40 -3.04
CA LYS A 55 10.26 -21.11 -2.43
C LYS A 55 10.40 -19.59 -2.19
N PRO A 56 11.14 -19.18 -1.13
CA PRO A 56 11.54 -17.79 -0.97
C PRO A 56 12.38 -17.33 -2.17
N ASP A 57 12.36 -16.03 -2.45
CA ASP A 57 13.27 -15.42 -3.42
C ASP A 57 14.74 -15.51 -2.96
N ASP A 58 15.66 -15.47 -3.93
CA ASP A 58 17.09 -15.55 -3.66
C ASP A 58 17.56 -14.41 -2.75
N GLU A 59 18.47 -14.76 -1.85
CA GLU A 59 18.97 -13.84 -0.82
C GLU A 59 19.63 -12.59 -1.41
N GLU A 60 20.39 -12.74 -2.49
CA GLU A 60 21.04 -11.63 -3.19
C GLU A 60 20.02 -10.64 -3.75
N VAL A 61 18.91 -11.14 -4.32
CA VAL A 61 17.81 -10.33 -4.84
C VAL A 61 17.13 -9.58 -3.70
N LEU A 62 16.86 -10.26 -2.58
CA LEU A 62 16.25 -9.65 -1.39
C LEU A 62 17.15 -8.56 -0.78
N MET A 63 18.46 -8.80 -0.72
CA MET A 63 19.43 -7.82 -0.22
C MET A 63 19.53 -6.60 -1.15
N LYS A 64 19.57 -6.81 -2.46
CA LYS A 64 19.56 -5.72 -3.45
C LYS A 64 18.26 -4.90 -3.36
N PHE A 65 17.12 -5.57 -3.29
CA PHE A 65 15.82 -4.92 -3.09
C PHE A 65 15.78 -4.11 -1.80
N TYR A 66 16.24 -4.67 -0.68
CA TYR A 66 16.23 -3.99 0.61
C TYR A 66 17.13 -2.76 0.65
N LYS A 67 18.32 -2.82 0.02
CA LYS A 67 19.22 -1.67 -0.09
C LYS A 67 18.60 -0.51 -0.86
N ASN A 68 17.89 -0.82 -1.95
CA ASN A 68 17.28 0.16 -2.83
C ASN A 68 16.00 0.77 -2.25
N VAL A 69 15.07 -0.06 -1.77
CA VAL A 69 13.72 0.38 -1.39
C VAL A 69 13.63 0.75 0.10
N ARG A 70 14.50 0.19 0.95
CA ARG A 70 14.50 0.39 2.42
C ARG A 70 13.12 0.26 3.06
N PRO A 71 12.39 -0.84 2.77
CA PRO A 71 11.03 -1.01 3.25
C PRO A 71 11.00 -1.12 4.78
N TRP A 72 9.97 -0.52 5.38
CA TRP A 72 9.63 -0.73 6.78
C TRP A 72 8.92 -2.08 7.00
N GLY A 73 8.81 -2.49 8.27
CA GLY A 73 8.12 -3.72 8.68
C GLY A 73 9.02 -4.95 8.90
N PHE A 74 8.49 -6.15 8.60
CA PHE A 74 9.14 -7.43 8.91
C PHE A 74 10.27 -7.80 7.94
N TRP A 75 11.41 -7.10 8.05
CA TRP A 75 12.60 -7.30 7.21
C TRP A 75 13.90 -7.57 8.00
N LYS A 76 13.79 -7.81 9.31
CA LYS A 76 14.93 -8.01 10.23
C LYS A 76 16.02 -8.97 9.69
N PRO A 77 15.71 -10.17 9.15
CA PRO A 77 16.74 -11.11 8.69
C PRO A 77 17.57 -10.57 7.53
N ILE A 78 16.92 -9.93 6.54
CA ILE A 78 17.59 -9.36 5.37
C ILE A 78 18.35 -8.09 5.75
N ARG A 79 17.79 -7.27 6.63
CA ARG A 79 18.45 -6.07 7.16
C ARG A 79 19.78 -6.41 7.84
N GLU A 80 19.79 -7.41 8.70
CA GLU A 80 21.01 -7.85 9.40
C GLU A 80 22.08 -8.36 8.42
N LYS A 81 21.67 -9.05 7.35
CA LYS A 81 22.58 -9.50 6.28
C LYS A 81 23.16 -8.33 5.49
N VAL A 82 22.34 -7.35 5.15
CA VAL A 82 22.78 -6.11 4.48
C VAL A 82 23.79 -5.35 5.34
N GLN A 83 23.53 -5.20 6.64
CA GLN A 83 24.42 -4.48 7.57
C GLN A 83 25.74 -5.21 7.84
N LYS A 84 25.78 -6.54 7.70
CA LYS A 84 27.04 -7.30 7.76
C LYS A 84 27.96 -7.00 6.58
N VAL A 85 27.38 -6.83 5.39
CA VAL A 85 28.13 -6.52 4.16
C VAL A 85 28.47 -5.03 4.09
N ASP A 86 27.59 -4.18 4.58
CA ASP A 86 27.74 -2.73 4.57
C ASP A 86 27.40 -2.15 5.96
N PRO A 87 28.39 -2.03 6.87
CA PRO A 87 28.16 -1.52 8.22
C PRO A 87 27.71 -0.05 8.27
N ALA A 88 27.93 0.72 7.21
CA ALA A 88 27.50 2.11 7.11
C ALA A 88 26.02 2.23 6.68
N PHE A 89 25.37 1.12 6.30
CA PHE A 89 23.99 1.13 5.86
C PHE A 89 23.02 1.47 7.00
N GLU A 90 22.30 2.57 6.84
CA GLU A 90 21.21 2.97 7.73
C GLU A 90 19.83 2.53 7.18
N PRO A 91 19.03 1.78 7.97
CA PRO A 91 17.65 1.47 7.60
C PRO A 91 16.75 2.71 7.67
N ASN A 92 15.66 2.70 6.92
CA ASN A 92 14.64 3.76 6.99
C ASN A 92 13.99 3.80 8.39
N LYS A 93 13.99 4.98 9.02
CA LYS A 93 13.42 5.25 10.36
C LYS A 93 12.10 6.04 10.29
N ASP A 94 11.67 6.43 9.09
CA ASP A 94 10.54 7.36 8.86
C ASP A 94 9.15 6.69 8.88
N PHE A 95 9.03 5.46 9.40
CA PHE A 95 7.76 4.72 9.43
C PHE A 95 6.60 5.56 10.01
N GLY A 96 6.83 6.30 11.10
CA GLY A 96 5.78 7.12 11.71
C GLY A 96 5.30 8.25 10.78
N ARG A 97 6.22 8.90 10.08
CA ARG A 97 5.89 9.95 9.10
C ARG A 97 5.16 9.36 7.89
N ASP A 98 5.62 8.21 7.39
CA ASP A 98 5.00 7.51 6.28
C ASP A 98 3.57 7.07 6.63
N ALA A 99 3.37 6.50 7.82
CA ALA A 99 2.05 6.10 8.30
C ALA A 99 1.08 7.28 8.43
N VAL A 100 1.53 8.43 8.96
CA VAL A 100 0.71 9.65 9.01
C VAL A 100 0.36 10.13 7.59
N ASN A 101 1.32 10.14 6.67
CA ASN A 101 1.06 10.52 5.28
C ASN A 101 0.04 9.57 4.61
N VAL A 102 0.11 8.27 4.88
CA VAL A 102 -0.88 7.29 4.39
C VAL A 102 -2.28 7.60 4.94
N LEU A 103 -2.41 7.85 6.25
CA LEU A 103 -3.70 8.18 6.86
C LEU A 103 -4.30 9.47 6.29
N VAL A 104 -3.48 10.52 6.16
CA VAL A 104 -3.90 11.79 5.53
C VAL A 104 -4.28 11.55 4.06
N GLY A 105 -3.54 10.70 3.35
CA GLY A 105 -3.82 10.28 1.98
C GLY A 105 -5.18 9.57 1.83
N ILE A 106 -5.54 8.70 2.77
CA ILE A 106 -6.86 8.04 2.80
C ILE A 106 -7.96 9.08 2.96
N VAL A 107 -7.82 10.01 3.92
CA VAL A 107 -8.81 11.08 4.14
C VAL A 107 -8.94 11.95 2.89
N TRP A 108 -7.82 12.32 2.26
CA TRP A 108 -7.79 13.11 1.04
C TRP A 108 -8.45 12.39 -0.16
N GLN A 109 -8.17 11.10 -0.36
CA GLN A 109 -8.81 10.33 -1.43
C GLN A 109 -10.32 10.17 -1.19
N MET A 110 -10.72 9.89 0.04
CA MET A 110 -12.15 9.76 0.37
C MET A 110 -12.89 11.10 0.22
N SER A 111 -12.27 12.22 0.60
CA SER A 111 -12.89 13.53 0.44
C SER A 111 -13.13 13.88 -1.03
N LEU A 112 -12.21 13.51 -1.93
CA LEU A 112 -12.38 13.67 -3.38
C LEU A 112 -13.55 12.87 -3.97
N VAL A 113 -13.86 11.69 -3.41
CA VAL A 113 -15.00 10.87 -3.83
C VAL A 113 -16.33 11.48 -3.38
N VAL A 114 -16.40 11.96 -2.13
CA VAL A 114 -17.64 12.46 -1.54
C VAL A 114 -17.95 13.90 -1.97
N LEU A 115 -16.95 14.71 -2.31
CA LEU A 115 -17.11 16.09 -2.75
C LEU A 115 -18.08 16.27 -3.94
N PRO A 116 -17.96 15.54 -5.07
CA PRO A 116 -18.94 15.63 -6.16
C PRO A 116 -20.33 15.13 -5.75
N ILE A 117 -20.42 14.14 -4.86
CA ILE A 117 -21.71 13.64 -4.35
C ILE A 117 -22.45 14.75 -3.61
N TYR A 118 -21.78 15.47 -2.70
CA TYR A 118 -22.38 16.60 -1.97
C TYR A 118 -22.78 17.76 -2.86
N LEU A 119 -22.02 18.02 -3.93
CA LEU A 119 -22.39 19.01 -4.94
C LEU A 119 -23.68 18.59 -5.67
N VAL A 120 -23.77 17.34 -6.12
CA VAL A 120 -24.94 16.81 -6.86
C VAL A 120 -26.21 16.78 -6.02
N ILE A 121 -26.13 16.44 -4.73
CA ILE A 121 -27.30 16.47 -3.83
C ILE A 121 -27.60 17.87 -3.28
N HIS A 122 -26.91 18.91 -3.78
CA HIS A 122 -27.07 20.31 -3.39
C HIS A 122 -26.83 20.60 -1.90
N ASN A 123 -26.05 19.77 -1.20
CA ASN A 123 -25.70 20.00 0.21
C ASN A 123 -24.46 20.89 0.31
N MET A 124 -24.67 22.21 0.24
CA MET A 124 -23.58 23.19 0.18
C MET A 124 -22.73 23.23 1.46
N SER A 125 -23.33 23.03 2.63
CA SER A 125 -22.59 23.00 3.90
C SER A 125 -21.62 21.82 3.94
N ALA A 126 -22.09 20.61 3.61
CA ALA A 126 -21.23 19.43 3.57
C ALA A 126 -20.18 19.52 2.46
N PHE A 127 -20.54 20.10 1.31
CA PHE A 127 -19.61 20.37 0.21
C PHE A 127 -18.45 21.28 0.66
N LEU A 128 -18.75 22.43 1.29
CA LEU A 128 -17.73 23.38 1.74
C LEU A 128 -16.80 22.79 2.81
N ILE A 129 -17.35 22.03 3.76
CA ILE A 129 -16.55 21.31 4.76
C ILE A 129 -15.61 20.31 4.08
N THR A 130 -16.14 19.52 3.15
CA THR A 130 -15.35 18.50 2.43
C THR A 130 -14.29 19.12 1.53
N LEU A 131 -14.59 20.25 0.90
CA LEU A 131 -13.64 21.04 0.13
C LEU A 131 -12.51 21.57 1.02
N ALA A 132 -12.84 22.11 2.19
CA ALA A 132 -11.84 22.57 3.16
C ALA A 132 -10.93 21.42 3.62
N ILE A 133 -11.51 20.25 3.97
CA ILE A 133 -10.75 19.05 4.34
C ILE A 133 -9.81 18.63 3.19
N THR A 134 -10.30 18.62 1.95
CA THR A 134 -9.51 18.28 0.76
C THR A 134 -8.31 19.21 0.60
N VAL A 135 -8.53 20.53 0.73
CA VAL A 135 -7.45 21.52 0.60
C VAL A 135 -6.44 21.39 1.74
N VAL A 136 -6.89 21.25 2.99
CA VAL A 136 -6.00 21.11 4.16
C VAL A 136 -5.15 19.84 4.05
N THR A 137 -5.77 18.70 3.75
CA THR A 137 -5.05 17.43 3.61
C THR A 137 -4.10 17.44 2.41
N MET A 138 -4.46 18.09 1.30
CA MET A 138 -3.57 18.32 0.16
C MET A 138 -2.33 19.13 0.56
N ILE A 139 -2.50 20.20 1.35
CA ILE A 139 -1.39 21.03 1.84
C ILE A 139 -0.48 20.22 2.76
N ILE A 140 -1.05 19.43 3.68
CA ILE A 140 -0.28 18.55 4.56
C ILE A 140 0.55 17.56 3.74
N LEU A 141 -0.05 16.90 2.74
CA LEU A 141 0.66 15.95 1.88
C LEU A 141 1.73 16.62 1.03
N LYS A 142 1.47 17.84 0.52
CA LYS A 142 2.47 18.59 -0.24
C LYS A 142 3.75 18.80 0.58
N PHE A 143 3.63 19.34 1.79
CA PHE A 143 4.80 19.68 2.61
C PHE A 143 5.40 18.48 3.35
N ASN A 144 4.56 17.55 3.82
CA ASN A 144 5.03 16.43 4.63
C ASN A 144 5.44 15.20 3.80
N TRP A 145 4.99 15.09 2.56
CA TRP A 145 5.35 14.00 1.65
C TRP A 145 6.02 14.51 0.37
N TYR A 146 5.31 15.26 -0.47
CA TYR A 146 5.77 15.59 -1.83
C TYR A 146 7.11 16.36 -1.86
N ASP A 147 7.23 17.43 -1.10
CA ASP A 147 8.44 18.27 -1.10
C ASP A 147 9.67 17.53 -0.56
N LYS A 148 9.44 16.52 0.30
CA LYS A 148 10.49 15.73 0.93
C LYS A 148 10.90 14.50 0.11
N LEU A 149 10.13 14.11 -0.92
CA LEU A 149 10.52 13.02 -1.85
C LEU A 149 11.85 13.33 -2.54
N LYS A 150 12.07 14.59 -2.93
CA LYS A 150 13.32 15.04 -3.56
C LYS A 150 14.58 14.78 -2.71
N ASN A 151 14.42 14.68 -1.39
CA ASN A 151 15.53 14.37 -0.50
C ASN A 151 15.64 12.87 -0.18
N ALA A 152 14.57 12.09 -0.40
CA ALA A 152 14.59 10.64 -0.23
C ALA A 152 15.41 9.95 -1.35
N ASP A 153 15.42 10.52 -2.55
CA ASP A 153 16.12 9.95 -3.72
C ASP A 153 17.59 10.40 -3.85
N LYS A 154 18.01 11.43 -3.08
CA LYS A 154 19.38 11.96 -3.12
C LYS A 154 20.40 10.89 -2.68
N GLY A 155 21.35 10.60 -3.56
CA GLY A 155 22.39 9.58 -3.36
C GLY A 155 22.14 8.24 -4.08
N TYR A 156 21.02 8.11 -4.81
CA TYR A 156 20.67 6.89 -5.54
C TYR A 156 20.34 7.13 -7.02
N GLU A 157 20.56 8.35 -7.53
CA GLU A 157 20.31 8.74 -8.92
C GLU A 157 21.22 7.99 -9.93
N ASP A 158 22.36 7.47 -9.46
CA ASP A 158 23.40 6.86 -10.31
C ASP A 158 23.36 5.32 -10.36
N VAL A 159 22.40 4.66 -9.71
CA VAL A 159 22.27 3.19 -9.77
C VAL A 159 21.49 2.80 -11.03
N LYS A 160 22.17 2.83 -12.18
CA LYS A 160 21.70 2.20 -13.42
C LYS A 160 22.11 0.73 -13.50
#